data_AF-A0A9P4KBK4-F1
#
_entry.id   AF-A0A9P4KBK4-F1
#
_cell.length_a   1.000
_cell.length_b   1.000
_cell.length_c   1.000
_cell.angle_alpha   90.00
_cell.angle_beta   90.00
_cell.angle_gamma   90.00
#
_symmetry.space_group_name_H-M   'P 1'
#
loop_
_entity.id
_entity.type
_entity.pdbx_description
1 polymer ?
#
loop_
_entity_poly.entity_id
_entity_poly.type
_entity_poly.pdbx_seq_one_letter_code
_entity_poly.pdbx_strand_id
1 'polypeptide(L)'
;MIGKQHFTSLYSTAREKAFTAKNVKAGFAASGLFPFNPDRVLRSVPQPVPELTASVANKVIVGLSLQEDIPQTPATPVSADGLMSLETLIIKQDAYALKEKSKQSLQRHLYKLIKANKLSFAKGALQ
;
A
#
# COMPACT_ATOMS: atom_id res chain seq x y z
N MET A 1 -34.35 -16.91 -3.32
CA MET A 1 -33.33 -16.34 -2.41
C MET A 1 -31.97 -16.83 -2.86
N ILE A 2 -30.99 -15.95 -3.04
CA ILE A 2 -29.62 -16.34 -3.43
C ILE A 2 -28.85 -16.67 -2.15
N GLY A 3 -28.63 -17.96 -1.91
CA GLY A 3 -27.79 -18.49 -0.82
C GLY A 3 -26.33 -18.74 -1.21
N LYS A 4 -25.51 -19.10 -0.22
CA LYS A 4 -24.05 -19.34 -0.40
C LYS A 4 -23.76 -20.44 -1.42
N GLN A 5 -24.62 -21.47 -1.51
CA GLN A 5 -24.46 -22.55 -2.49
C GLN A 5 -24.50 -22.07 -3.96
N HIS A 6 -25.06 -20.90 -4.24
CA HIS A 6 -25.12 -20.35 -5.60
C HIS A 6 -23.90 -19.49 -5.95
N PHE A 7 -23.02 -19.18 -4.98
CA PHE A 7 -21.88 -18.28 -5.19
C PHE A 7 -20.96 -18.79 -6.30
N THR A 8 -20.58 -20.06 -6.29
CA THR A 8 -19.60 -20.60 -7.26
C THR A 8 -20.09 -20.50 -8.71
N SER A 9 -21.36 -20.81 -8.96
CA SER A 9 -21.98 -20.73 -10.29
C SER A 9 -22.13 -19.26 -10.75
N LEU A 10 -22.61 -18.38 -9.86
CA LEU A 10 -22.77 -16.96 -10.16
C LEU A 10 -21.42 -16.26 -10.34
N TYR A 11 -20.43 -16.57 -9.51
CA TYR A 11 -19.08 -16.02 -9.58
C TYR A 11 -18.41 -16.40 -10.89
N SER A 12 -18.50 -17.66 -11.33
CA SER A 12 -17.92 -18.10 -12.60
C SER A 12 -18.46 -17.27 -13.77
N THR A 13 -19.79 -17.14 -13.83
CA THR A 13 -20.47 -16.33 -14.86
C THR A 13 -20.10 -14.85 -14.76
N ALA A 14 -20.05 -14.28 -13.55
CA ALA A 14 -19.70 -12.89 -13.33
C ALA A 14 -18.24 -12.60 -13.70
N ARG A 15 -17.33 -13.54 -13.38
CA ARG A 15 -15.90 -13.45 -13.68
C ARG A 15 -15.66 -13.40 -15.18
N GLU A 16 -16.26 -14.31 -15.94
CA GLU A 16 -16.13 -14.32 -17.41
C GLU A 16 -16.64 -13.03 -18.04
N LYS A 17 -17.74 -12.47 -17.53
CA LYS A 17 -18.29 -11.19 -18.00
C LYS A 17 -17.42 -9.99 -17.59
N ALA A 18 -16.86 -10.00 -16.39
CA ALA A 18 -16.08 -8.89 -15.86
C ALA A 18 -14.67 -8.83 -16.45
N PHE A 19 -13.95 -9.95 -16.48
CA PHE A 19 -12.53 -10.01 -16.85
C PHE A 19 -12.31 -10.24 -18.35
N THR A 20 -12.88 -9.35 -19.17
CA THR A 20 -12.53 -9.29 -20.59
C THR A 20 -11.38 -8.31 -20.81
N ALA A 21 -10.58 -8.51 -21.87
CA ALA A 21 -9.48 -7.60 -22.20
C ALA A 21 -9.95 -6.14 -22.37
N LYS A 22 -11.17 -5.95 -22.89
CA LYS A 22 -11.81 -4.64 -23.04
C LYS A 22 -12.11 -3.99 -21.69
N ASN A 23 -12.73 -4.74 -20.77
CA ASN A 23 -13.13 -4.22 -19.46
C ASN A 23 -11.91 -3.92 -18.59
N VAL A 24 -10.90 -4.80 -18.63
CA VAL A 24 -9.63 -4.58 -17.93
C VAL A 24 -8.95 -3.31 -18.44
N LYS A 25 -8.78 -3.15 -19.76
CA LYS A 25 -8.23 -1.91 -20.35
C LYS A 25 -9.05 -0.68 -19.99
N ALA A 26 -10.38 -0.78 -19.99
CA ALA A 26 -11.26 0.32 -19.59
C ALA A 26 -11.08 0.72 -18.13
N GLY A 27 -10.87 -0.25 -17.23
CA GLY A 27 -10.55 -0.01 -15.82
C GLY A 27 -9.21 0.71 -15.65
N PHE A 28 -8.15 0.24 -16.31
CA PHE A 28 -6.86 0.94 -16.29
C PHE A 28 -6.95 2.34 -16.87
N ALA A 29 -7.70 2.52 -17.95
CA ALA A 29 -7.96 3.83 -18.49
C ALA A 29 -8.68 4.69 -17.45
N ALA A 30 -9.72 4.19 -16.77
CA ALA A 30 -10.51 4.96 -15.80
C ALA A 30 -9.63 5.52 -14.68
N SER A 31 -8.68 4.70 -14.22
CA SER A 31 -7.68 5.10 -13.23
C SER A 31 -6.52 5.93 -13.79
N GLY A 32 -6.52 6.28 -15.08
CA GLY A 32 -5.44 7.05 -15.70
C GLY A 32 -4.13 6.30 -15.86
N LEU A 33 -4.13 4.97 -15.73
CA LEU A 33 -2.93 4.14 -15.78
C LEU A 33 -2.55 3.76 -17.20
N PHE A 34 -3.54 3.51 -18.07
CA PHE A 34 -3.28 3.12 -19.45
C PHE A 34 -4.36 3.57 -20.45
N PRO A 35 -4.01 4.37 -21.48
CA PRO A 35 -2.76 5.13 -21.58
C PRO A 35 -2.59 6.06 -20.36
N PHE A 36 -1.35 6.34 -19.96
CA PHE A 36 -1.08 7.14 -18.77
C PHE A 36 -1.67 8.56 -18.90
N ASN A 37 -2.60 8.89 -18.01
CA ASN A 37 -3.30 10.17 -17.93
C ASN A 37 -3.91 10.35 -16.53
N PRO A 38 -3.16 10.89 -15.56
CA PRO A 38 -3.59 11.00 -14.16
C PRO A 38 -4.80 11.92 -13.97
N ASP A 39 -4.98 12.93 -14.82
CA ASP A 39 -6.13 13.86 -14.76
C ASP A 39 -7.47 13.16 -14.95
N ARG A 40 -7.47 11.96 -15.55
CA ARG A 40 -8.69 11.19 -15.82
C ARG A 40 -9.43 10.82 -14.53
N VAL A 41 -8.71 10.59 -13.44
CA VAL A 41 -9.30 10.33 -12.11
C VAL A 41 -10.02 11.57 -11.59
N LEU A 42 -9.41 12.74 -11.73
CA LEU A 42 -9.94 14.01 -11.22
C LEU A 42 -11.25 14.41 -11.90
N ARG A 43 -11.44 14.04 -13.17
CA ARG A 43 -12.69 14.29 -13.92
C ARG A 43 -13.88 13.47 -13.43
N SER A 44 -13.62 12.33 -12.79
CA SER A 44 -14.67 11.42 -12.30
C SER A 44 -15.17 11.76 -10.90
N VAL A 45 -14.40 12.55 -10.15
CA VAL A 45 -14.80 13.05 -8.84
C VAL A 45 -15.85 14.13 -9.09
N PRO A 46 -17.08 14.01 -8.57
CA PRO A 46 -18.05 15.09 -8.62
C PRO A 46 -17.40 16.33 -8.02
N GLN A 47 -17.37 17.44 -8.77
CA GLN A 47 -16.94 18.70 -8.18
C GLN A 47 -17.80 18.95 -6.93
N PRO A 48 -17.18 19.33 -5.79
CA PRO A 48 -17.95 19.80 -4.66
C PRO A 48 -18.90 20.86 -5.17
N VAL A 49 -20.20 20.62 -4.99
CA VAL A 49 -21.24 21.60 -5.35
C VAL A 49 -20.82 22.92 -4.70
N PRO A 50 -20.65 24.01 -5.48
CA PRO A 50 -20.31 25.30 -4.89
C PRO A 50 -21.45 25.68 -3.96
N GLU A 51 -21.22 25.60 -2.65
CA GLU A 51 -22.06 26.32 -1.70
C GLU A 51 -22.02 27.79 -2.12
N LEU A 52 -23.21 28.28 -2.46
CA LEU A 52 -23.50 29.67 -2.75
C LEU A 52 -22.91 30.55 -1.64
N THR A 53 -21.92 31.35 -2.05
CA THR A 53 -21.54 32.66 -1.50
C THR A 53 -21.26 32.76 -0.01
N ALA A 54 -19.96 32.84 0.36
CA ALA A 54 -19.47 33.91 1.23
C ALA A 54 -17.94 34.06 1.19
N SER A 55 -17.51 35.23 0.69
CA SER A 55 -16.32 36.01 1.08
C SER A 55 -14.90 35.44 0.88
N VAL A 56 -14.26 35.90 -0.19
CA VAL A 56 -13.00 36.68 -0.23
C VAL A 56 -11.86 36.32 0.75
N ALA A 57 -10.67 36.17 0.14
CA ALA A 57 -9.31 36.25 0.68
C ALA A 57 -8.69 34.96 1.24
N ASN A 58 -7.95 34.24 0.38
CA ASN A 58 -6.50 34.40 0.32
C ASN A 58 -5.89 33.56 -0.81
N LYS A 59 -5.25 34.24 -1.75
CA LYS A 59 -4.36 33.64 -2.74
C LYS A 59 -3.08 33.21 -2.03
N VAL A 60 -3.11 32.07 -1.34
CA VAL A 60 -1.88 31.40 -0.96
C VAL A 60 -1.58 30.42 -2.08
N ILE A 61 -0.70 30.84 -3.00
CA ILE A 61 0.06 29.90 -3.83
C ILE A 61 0.98 29.18 -2.83
N VAL A 62 0.44 28.17 -2.15
CA VAL A 62 1.25 27.16 -1.49
C VAL A 62 1.85 26.39 -2.65
N GLY A 63 3.10 26.71 -2.99
CA GLY A 63 3.89 25.82 -3.82
C GLY A 63 3.82 24.45 -3.18
N LEU A 64 3.06 23.54 -3.80
CA LEU A 64 3.16 22.12 -3.54
C LEU A 64 4.56 21.73 -4.01
N SER A 65 5.55 22.00 -3.17
CA SER A 65 6.83 21.30 -3.21
C SER A 65 6.49 19.86 -2.85
N LEU A 66 6.03 19.13 -3.85
CA LEU A 66 5.99 17.68 -3.89
C LEU A 66 7.47 17.25 -3.89
N GLN A 67 8.16 17.42 -2.76
CA GLN A 67 9.23 16.49 -2.44
C GLN A 67 8.49 15.18 -2.19
N GLU A 68 8.29 14.42 -3.26
CA GLU A 68 8.14 12.99 -3.12
C GLU A 68 9.42 12.52 -2.42
N ASP A 69 9.34 12.41 -1.09
CA ASP A 69 10.27 11.63 -0.32
C ASP A 69 10.05 10.20 -0.82
N ILE A 70 10.78 9.82 -1.88
CA ILE A 70 10.68 8.50 -2.49
C ILE A 70 10.92 7.52 -1.35
N PRO A 71 9.94 6.66 -1.01
CA PRO A 71 10.11 5.71 0.08
C PRO A 71 11.31 4.82 -0.25
N GLN A 72 12.44 5.05 0.42
CA GLN A 72 13.61 4.21 0.22
C GLN A 72 13.24 2.82 0.71
N THR A 73 13.10 1.90 -0.23
CA THR A 73 12.80 0.51 0.09
C THR A 73 14.08 -0.08 0.71
N PRO A 74 14.03 -0.60 1.95
CA PRO A 74 15.20 -1.18 2.57
C PRO A 74 15.75 -2.32 1.70
N ALA A 75 17.05 -2.32 1.45
CA ALA A 75 17.71 -3.42 0.77
C ALA A 75 17.48 -4.72 1.56
N THR A 76 17.13 -5.81 0.87
CA THR A 76 16.90 -7.11 1.53
C THR A 76 18.19 -7.56 2.23
N PRO A 77 18.18 -7.77 3.56
CA PRO A 77 19.37 -8.18 4.27
C PRO A 77 19.74 -9.62 3.91
N VAL A 78 20.94 -9.81 3.35
CA VAL A 78 21.48 -11.11 2.94
C VAL A 78 22.38 -11.76 4.01
N SER A 79 22.61 -11.07 5.13
CA SER A 79 23.44 -11.53 6.25
C SER A 79 22.74 -11.34 7.59
N ALA A 80 23.18 -12.08 8.61
CA ALA A 80 22.68 -11.95 9.98
C ALA A 80 22.92 -10.55 10.55
N ASP A 81 24.09 -9.95 10.27
CA ASP A 81 24.43 -8.60 10.71
C ASP A 81 23.56 -7.54 10.03
N GLY A 82 23.30 -7.68 8.72
CA GLY A 82 22.41 -6.78 7.98
C GLY A 82 20.98 -6.80 8.52
N LEU A 83 20.50 -7.96 8.99
CA LEU A 83 19.19 -8.09 9.62
C LEU A 83 19.14 -7.40 11.00
N MET A 84 20.19 -7.53 11.82
CA MET A 84 20.28 -6.85 13.12
C MET A 84 20.35 -5.32 12.95
N SER A 85 21.07 -4.84 11.94
CA SER A 85 21.08 -3.41 11.58
C SER A 85 19.69 -2.93 11.16
N LEU A 86 18.95 -3.71 10.36
CA LEU A 86 17.59 -3.38 9.94
C LEU A 86 16.61 -3.33 11.12
N GLU A 87 16.69 -4.28 12.05
CA GLU A 87 15.86 -4.26 13.26
C GLU A 87 16.09 -2.97 14.07
N THR A 88 17.35 -2.62 14.28
CA THR A 88 17.72 -1.40 15.01
C THR A 88 17.20 -0.15 14.32
N LEU A 89 17.21 -0.12 12.98
CA LEU A 89 16.66 0.97 12.17
C LEU A 89 15.14 1.09 12.35
N ILE A 90 14.40 -0.01 12.19
CA ILE A 90 12.93 -0.03 12.34
C ILE A 90 12.50 0.45 13.73
N ILE A 91 13.22 0.02 14.78
CA ILE A 91 12.92 0.43 16.15
C ILE A 91 13.23 1.92 16.39
N LYS A 92 14.35 2.43 15.87
CA LYS A 92 14.77 3.81 16.12
C LYS A 92 14.01 4.83 15.27
N GLN A 93 13.72 4.51 14.01
CA GLN A 93 13.25 5.46 13.02
C GLN A 93 11.75 5.37 12.74
N ASP A 94 11.18 4.16 12.76
CA ASP A 94 9.76 3.98 12.38
C ASP A 94 8.86 3.79 13.60
N ALA A 95 9.41 3.30 14.71
CA ALA A 95 8.63 2.98 15.90
C ALA A 95 8.55 4.11 16.95
N TYR A 96 9.25 5.24 16.76
CA TYR A 96 9.31 6.30 17.77
C TYR A 96 7.93 6.90 18.09
N ALA A 97 7.08 7.07 17.07
CA ALA A 97 5.74 7.64 17.17
C ALA A 97 4.64 6.61 17.50
N LEU A 98 4.98 5.32 17.64
CA LEU A 98 3.98 4.27 17.89
C LEU A 98 3.46 4.29 19.34
N LYS A 99 2.19 3.90 19.51
CA LYS A 99 1.59 3.66 20.83
C LYS A 99 2.24 2.45 21.50
N GLU A 100 2.23 2.39 22.83
CA GLU A 100 2.87 1.30 23.61
C GLU A 100 2.41 -0.11 23.20
N LYS A 101 1.10 -0.31 23.04
CA LYS A 101 0.56 -1.60 22.60
C LYS A 101 1.04 -2.00 21.19
N SER A 102 1.17 -1.03 20.28
CA SER A 102 1.71 -1.27 18.93
C SER A 102 3.21 -1.52 18.95
N LYS A 103 3.98 -0.86 19.83
CA LYS A 103 5.41 -1.13 20.04
C LYS A 103 5.64 -2.56 20.55
N GLN A 104 4.87 -2.99 21.55
CA GLN A 104 4.94 -4.37 22.07
C GLN A 104 4.61 -5.41 21.00
N SER A 105 3.57 -5.14 20.20
CA SER A 105 3.24 -6.00 19.07
C SER A 105 4.39 -6.06 18.07
N LEU A 106 4.96 -4.93 17.67
CA LEU A 106 6.10 -4.85 16.76
C LEU A 106 7.29 -5.65 17.27
N GLN A 107 7.69 -5.45 18.54
CA GLN A 107 8.77 -6.21 19.18
C GLN A 107 8.53 -7.72 19.13
N ARG A 108 7.29 -8.17 19.37
CA ARG A 108 6.93 -9.60 19.27
C ARG A 108 7.10 -10.15 17.85
N HIS A 109 6.75 -9.35 16.83
CA HIS A 109 6.90 -9.77 15.43
C HIS A 109 8.37 -9.81 15.00
N LEU A 110 9.17 -8.82 15.41
CA LEU A 110 10.62 -8.78 15.15
C LEU A 110 11.32 -9.98 15.79
N TYR A 111 10.99 -10.31 17.05
CA TYR A 111 11.52 -11.50 17.71
C TYR A 111 11.23 -12.80 16.95
N LYS A 112 10.00 -12.95 16.43
CA LYS A 112 9.62 -14.12 15.61
C LYS A 112 10.41 -14.18 14.31
N LEU A 113 10.57 -13.03 13.64
CA LEU A 113 11.33 -12.91 12.40
C LEU A 113 12.79 -13.36 12.61
N ILE A 114 13.44 -12.84 13.65
CA ILE A 114 14.84 -13.19 14.00
C ILE A 114 14.96 -14.68 14.31
N LYS A 115 14.03 -15.23 15.10
CA LYS A 115 14.04 -16.65 15.46
C LYS A 115 13.91 -17.55 14.23
N ALA A 116 13.01 -17.20 13.30
CA ALA A 116 12.83 -17.93 12.05
C ALA A 116 14.08 -17.80 11.15
N ASN A 117 14.66 -16.61 11.05
CA ASN A 117 15.83 -16.37 10.22
C ASN A 117 17.06 -17.11 10.75
N LYS A 118 17.34 -17.07 12.06
CA LYS A 118 18.42 -17.87 12.69
C LYS A 118 18.30 -19.35 12.35
N LEU A 119 17.09 -19.90 12.39
CA LEU A 119 16.84 -21.29 12.01
C LEU A 119 17.09 -21.54 10.52
N SER A 120 16.67 -20.61 9.65
CA SER A 120 16.86 -20.73 8.20
C SER A 120 18.33 -20.66 7.79
N PHE A 121 19.11 -19.75 8.37
CA PHE A 121 20.55 -19.64 8.13
C PHE A 121 21.31 -20.84 8.66
N ALA A 122 20.99 -21.32 9.87
CA ALA A 122 21.61 -22.53 10.43
C ALA A 122 21.31 -23.77 9.57
N LYS A 123 20.11 -23.89 9.01
CA LYS A 123 19.73 -25.00 8.13
C LYS A 123 20.42 -24.92 6.77
N GLY A 124 20.57 -23.73 6.20
CA GLY A 124 21.26 -23.52 4.92
C GLY A 124 22.77 -23.75 4.99
N ALA A 125 23.39 -23.59 6.17
CA ALA A 125 24.81 -23.85 6.38
C ALA A 125 25.19 -25.35 6.55
N LEU A 126 24.20 -26.24 6.63
CA LEU A 126 24.37 -27.69 6.75
C LEU A 126 24.14 -28.44 5.41
N GLN A 127 23.92 -27.71 4.31
CA GLN A 127 23.87 -28.22 2.94
C GLN A 127 25.19 -27.93 2.23
#